data_AF-A0A9X5EEY3-F1
#
_entry.id   AF-A0A9X5EEY3-F1
#
_cell.length_a   1.000
_cell.length_b   1.000
_cell.length_c   1.000
_cell.angle_alpha   90.00
_cell.angle_beta   90.00
_cell.angle_gamma   90.00
#
_symmetry.space_group_name_H-M   'P 1'
#
loop_
_entity.id
_entity.type
_entity.pdbx_description
1 polymer ?
#
loop_
_entity_poly.entity_id
_entity_poly.type
_entity_poly.pdbx_seq_one_letter_code
_entity_poly.pdbx_strand_id
1 'polypeptide(L)'
;MSRVSSLFFPLILAVAAVGGCHAGSTTHTKPVAGFVTDMKAFDAFIATKPTPEQFHIAYPDVMLVTPGTMTTREMRQNNSRYFPKMDAEGRIVGGSFM
;
A
#
# COMPACT_ATOMS: atom_id res chain seq x y z
N MET A 1 2.66 37.47 -57.84
CA MET A 1 2.28 38.30 -56.68
C MET A 1 1.34 37.44 -55.85
N SER A 2 1.61 36.95 -54.64
CA SER A 2 2.53 37.39 -53.57
C SER A 2 3.03 36.17 -52.77
N ARG A 3 4.27 36.28 -52.26
CA ARG A 3 4.94 35.35 -51.33
C ARG A 3 5.05 36.03 -49.96
N VAL A 4 4.76 35.33 -48.87
CA VAL A 4 5.20 35.58 -47.47
C VAL A 4 4.94 34.25 -46.74
N SER A 5 5.86 33.37 -46.31
CA SER A 5 7.15 33.38 -45.60
C SER A 5 7.13 33.81 -44.13
N SER A 6 7.36 32.81 -43.27
CA SER A 6 7.97 32.85 -41.93
C SER A 6 7.14 33.42 -40.76
N LEU A 7 6.91 32.59 -39.72
CA LEU A 7 7.71 32.65 -38.48
C LEU A 7 7.31 31.56 -37.48
N PHE A 8 8.34 30.83 -37.06
CA PHE A 8 8.39 29.96 -35.88
C PHE A 8 8.11 30.76 -34.60
N PHE A 9 7.33 30.20 -33.69
CA PHE A 9 7.35 30.57 -32.26
C PHE A 9 7.05 29.34 -31.39
N PRO A 10 8.05 28.70 -30.77
CA PRO A 10 7.80 27.64 -29.80
C PRO A 10 7.54 28.26 -28.43
N LEU A 11 6.31 28.17 -27.93
CA LEU A 11 6.02 28.52 -26.53
C LEU A 11 6.19 27.28 -25.66
N ILE A 12 7.26 27.30 -24.89
CA ILE A 12 7.62 26.36 -23.83
C ILE A 12 6.54 26.41 -22.74
N LEU A 13 5.97 25.26 -22.38
CA LEU A 13 5.22 25.11 -21.12
C LEU A 13 5.85 23.98 -20.30
N ALA A 14 6.81 24.37 -19.46
CA ALA A 14 7.33 23.52 -18.40
C ALA A 14 6.28 23.47 -17.28
N VAL A 15 5.58 22.34 -17.17
CA VAL A 15 4.80 22.01 -15.96
C VAL A 15 5.64 21.04 -15.14
N ALA A 16 6.28 21.59 -14.11
CA ALA A 16 6.84 20.81 -13.01
C ALA A 16 5.67 20.12 -12.28
N ALA A 17 5.43 18.85 -12.59
CA ALA A 17 4.57 18.02 -11.76
C ALA A 17 5.32 17.73 -10.46
N VAL A 18 4.95 18.50 -9.44
CA VAL A 18 5.28 18.29 -8.03
C VAL A 18 5.06 16.81 -7.71
N GLY A 19 6.14 16.08 -7.47
CA GLY A 19 6.09 14.76 -6.85
C GLY A 19 5.47 14.94 -5.46
N GLY A 20 4.17 14.69 -5.37
CA GLY A 20 3.42 14.82 -4.14
C GLY A 20 3.99 13.89 -3.08
N CYS A 21 4.53 14.48 -2.02
CA CYS A 21 4.59 13.81 -0.73
C CYS A 21 3.15 13.52 -0.31
N HIS A 22 2.63 12.36 -0.70
CA HIS A 22 1.41 11.82 -0.11
C HIS A 22 1.80 11.33 1.30
N ALA A 23 1.94 12.27 2.24
CA ALA A 23 1.80 11.97 3.65
C ALA A 23 0.33 11.58 3.85
N GLY A 24 0.01 10.34 3.46
CA GLY A 24 -1.29 9.74 3.74
C GLY A 24 -1.52 9.90 5.22
N SER A 25 -2.57 10.63 5.57
CA SER A 25 -2.97 10.85 6.95
C SER A 25 -3.34 9.48 7.52
N THR A 26 -2.37 8.82 8.15
CA THR A 26 -2.61 7.62 8.95
C THR A 26 -3.47 8.07 10.11
N THR A 27 -4.79 7.94 9.96
CA THR A 27 -5.68 7.80 11.11
C THR A 27 -5.01 6.79 12.02
N HIS A 28 -4.52 7.26 13.17
CA HIS A 28 -3.88 6.44 14.17
C HIS A 28 -4.96 5.50 14.75
N THR A 29 -5.26 4.43 14.01
CA THR A 29 -6.10 3.36 14.50
C THR A 29 -5.35 2.76 15.68
N LYS A 30 -6.02 2.69 16.83
CA LYS A 30 -5.46 2.02 18.00
C LYS A 30 -4.96 0.62 17.58
N PRO A 31 -3.72 0.23 17.93
CA PRO A 31 -3.21 -1.09 17.58
C PRO A 31 -4.15 -2.20 18.09
N VAL A 32 -4.41 -3.17 17.23
CA VAL A 32 -5.19 -4.37 17.55
C VAL A 32 -4.21 -5.44 18.04
N ALA A 33 -4.26 -5.73 19.34
CA ALA A 33 -3.42 -6.76 19.94
C ALA A 33 -3.92 -8.18 19.60
N GLY A 34 -3.00 -9.13 19.53
CA GLY A 34 -3.26 -10.55 19.28
C GLY A 34 -3.53 -10.86 17.81
N PHE A 35 -4.65 -11.53 17.53
CA PHE A 35 -5.01 -11.96 16.18
C PHE A 35 -6.28 -11.27 15.71
N VAL A 36 -6.51 -11.27 14.40
CA VAL A 36 -7.68 -10.62 13.82
C VAL A 36 -8.96 -11.36 14.19
N THR A 37 -9.84 -10.69 14.93
CA THR A 37 -11.18 -11.20 15.27
C THR A 37 -12.27 -10.48 14.49
N ASP A 38 -12.10 -9.17 14.24
CA ASP A 38 -12.99 -8.38 13.40
C ASP A 38 -12.49 -8.38 11.94
N MET A 39 -12.99 -9.35 11.18
CA MET A 39 -12.65 -9.49 9.76
C MET A 39 -13.13 -8.30 8.92
N LYS A 40 -14.25 -7.67 9.28
CA LYS A 40 -14.80 -6.54 8.52
C LYS A 40 -13.91 -5.30 8.67
N ALA A 41 -13.46 -5.02 9.90
CA ALA A 41 -12.52 -3.93 10.14
C ALA A 41 -11.17 -4.19 9.46
N PHE A 42 -10.71 -5.45 9.47
CA PHE A 42 -9.48 -5.83 8.76
C PHE A 42 -9.59 -5.66 7.25
N ASP A 43 -10.68 -6.13 6.63
CA ASP A 43 -10.89 -5.96 5.18
C ASP A 43 -10.96 -4.48 4.79
N ALA A 44 -11.61 -3.65 5.62
CA ALA A 44 -11.64 -2.20 5.41
C ALA A 44 -10.24 -1.58 5.52
N PHE A 45 -9.40 -2.04 6.44
CA PHE A 45 -8.01 -1.62 6.55
C PHE A 45 -7.19 -2.03 5.32
N ILE A 46 -7.28 -3.29 4.87
CA ILE A 46 -6.57 -3.76 3.67
C ILE A 46 -7.03 -3.00 2.42
N ALA A 47 -8.30 -2.62 2.32
CA ALA A 47 -8.82 -1.83 1.21
C ALA A 47 -8.16 -0.44 1.08
N THR A 48 -7.54 0.09 2.16
CA THR A 48 -6.74 1.32 2.10
C THR A 48 -5.38 1.16 1.41
N LYS A 49 -5.03 -0.08 1.05
CA LYS A 49 -3.74 -0.48 0.45
C LYS A 49 -2.54 -0.10 1.34
N PRO A 50 -2.47 -0.61 2.58
CA PRO A 50 -1.44 -0.23 3.53
C PRO A 50 -0.06 -0.71 3.09
N THR A 51 0.98 0.02 3.51
CA THR A 51 2.35 -0.51 3.46
C THR A 51 2.57 -1.57 4.55
N PRO A 52 3.61 -2.42 4.45
CA PRO A 52 3.95 -3.37 5.51
C PRO A 52 4.18 -2.71 6.87
N GLU A 53 4.78 -1.51 6.89
CA GLU A 53 4.99 -0.75 8.13
C GLU A 53 3.66 -0.28 8.74
N GLN A 54 2.74 0.24 7.92
CA GLN A 54 1.40 0.63 8.38
C GLN A 54 0.61 -0.58 8.91
N PHE A 55 0.76 -1.74 8.26
CA PHE A 55 0.19 -2.99 8.74
C PHE A 55 0.72 -3.35 10.13
N HIS A 56 2.04 -3.29 10.34
CA HIS A 56 2.63 -3.65 11.62
C HIS A 56 2.25 -2.68 12.75
N ILE A 57 2.03 -1.39 12.44
CA ILE A 57 1.51 -0.42 13.42
C ILE A 57 0.08 -0.78 13.84
N ALA A 58 -0.78 -1.15 12.88
CA ALA A 58 -2.19 -1.44 13.15
C ALA A 58 -2.42 -2.84 13.76
N TYR A 59 -1.63 -3.84 13.35
CA TYR A 59 -1.73 -5.25 13.74
C TYR A 59 -0.36 -5.80 14.12
N PRO A 60 0.22 -5.36 15.26
CA PRO A 60 1.61 -5.68 15.63
C PRO A 60 1.87 -7.17 15.86
N ASP A 61 0.85 -7.90 16.31
CA ASP A 61 0.95 -9.31 16.67
C ASP A 61 0.56 -10.26 15.51
N VAL A 62 0.10 -9.71 14.38
CA VAL A 62 -0.22 -10.48 13.18
C VAL A 62 1.03 -10.59 12.30
N MET A 63 1.50 -11.80 12.09
CA MET A 63 2.66 -12.06 11.25
C MET A 63 2.30 -11.89 9.77
N LEU A 64 2.97 -10.93 9.11
CA LEU A 64 2.88 -10.73 7.67
C LEU A 64 3.87 -11.66 6.96
N VAL A 65 3.37 -12.66 6.22
CA VAL A 65 4.21 -13.70 5.59
C VAL A 65 4.43 -13.38 4.12
N THR A 66 5.53 -12.70 3.82
CA THR A 66 5.94 -12.38 2.43
C THR A 66 6.86 -13.46 1.85
N PRO A 67 7.01 -13.54 0.51
CA PRO A 67 8.00 -14.41 -0.11
C PRO A 67 9.40 -14.17 0.49
N GLY A 68 10.06 -15.24 0.94
CA GLY A 68 11.37 -15.16 1.60
C GLY A 68 11.32 -15.00 3.13
N THR A 69 10.14 -14.82 3.73
CA THR A 69 9.99 -14.85 5.19
C THR A 69 10.30 -16.26 5.71
N MET A 70 11.27 -16.39 6.61
CA MET A 70 11.55 -17.66 7.27
C MET A 70 10.49 -17.88 8.37
N THR A 71 9.59 -18.83 8.15
CA THR A 71 8.57 -19.23 9.14
C THR A 71 8.79 -20.67 9.57
N THR A 72 8.45 -20.99 10.82
CA THR A 72 8.38 -22.38 11.28
C THR A 72 7.21 -23.10 10.59
N ARG A 73 7.26 -24.43 10.51
CA ARG A 73 6.16 -25.26 9.97
C ARG A 73 5.00 -25.44 10.94
N GLU A 74 4.75 -24.45 11.79
CA GLU A 74 3.70 -24.49 12.81
C GLU A 74 2.32 -24.33 12.18
N MET A 75 1.38 -25.23 12.51
CA MET A 75 -0.02 -25.07 12.14
C MET A 75 -0.68 -24.12 13.13
N ARG A 76 -1.27 -23.03 12.63
CA ARG A 76 -2.07 -22.09 13.42
C ARG A 76 -3.48 -22.08 12.87
N GLN A 77 -4.48 -22.10 13.75
CA GLN A 77 -5.90 -22.09 13.39
C GLN A 77 -6.57 -20.76 13.71
N ASN A 78 -5.78 -19.71 13.93
CA ASN A 78 -6.27 -18.36 14.20
C ASN A 78 -5.73 -17.38 13.15
N ASN A 79 -6.34 -16.21 13.07
CA ASN A 79 -5.95 -15.16 12.12
C ASN A 79 -4.69 -14.38 12.60
N SER A 80 -3.67 -15.08 13.08
CA SER A 80 -2.39 -14.50 13.51
C SER A 80 -1.34 -14.48 12.39
N ARG A 81 -1.67 -14.99 11.21
CA ARG A 81 -0.78 -15.07 10.04
C ARG A 81 -1.51 -14.65 8.79
N TYR A 82 -1.05 -13.57 8.19
CA TYR A 82 -1.61 -13.06 6.96
C TYR A 82 -0.61 -13.23 5.80
N PHE A 83 -1.08 -13.77 4.68
CA PHE A 83 -0.30 -13.96 3.46
C PHE A 83 -0.70 -12.87 2.46
N PRO A 84 0.01 -11.73 2.40
CA PRO A 84 -0.39 -10.59 1.60
C PRO A 84 -0.16 -10.84 0.11
N LYS A 85 -1.06 -10.29 -0.69
CA LYS A 85 -0.82 -9.97 -2.09
C LYS A 85 -0.28 -8.53 -2.17
N MET A 86 0.88 -8.36 -2.79
CA MET A 86 1.50 -7.04 -2.99
C MET A 86 1.22 -6.50 -4.40
N ASP A 87 1.14 -5.18 -4.54
CA ASP A 87 1.25 -4.49 -5.83
C ASP A 87 2.71 -4.20 -6.21
N ALA A 88 2.91 -3.55 -7.36
CA ALA A 88 4.23 -3.20 -7.87
C ALA A 88 4.96 -2.16 -7.00
N GLU A 89 4.20 -1.38 -6.21
CA GLU A 89 4.72 -0.38 -5.28
C GLU A 89 4.97 -0.95 -3.88
N GLY A 90 4.76 -2.26 -3.68
CA GLY A 90 4.98 -2.94 -2.40
C GLY A 90 3.88 -2.71 -1.37
N ARG A 91 2.69 -2.27 -1.78
CA ARG A 91 1.53 -2.09 -0.91
C ARG A 91 0.69 -3.37 -0.87
N ILE A 92 0.06 -3.61 0.26
CA ILE A 92 -0.81 -4.76 0.48
C ILE A 92 -2.14 -4.48 -0.21
N VAL A 93 -2.49 -5.24 -1.25
CA VAL A 93 -3.74 -5.08 -2.01
C VAL A 93 -4.75 -6.20 -1.77
N GLY A 94 -4.41 -7.15 -0.90
CA GLY A 94 -5.25 -8.30 -0.58
C GLY A 94 -4.42 -9.38 0.10
N GLY A 95 -4.96 -10.60 0.16
CA GLY A 95 -4.29 -11.72 0.81
C GLY A 95 -5.28 -12.67 1.47
N SER A 96 -4.78 -13.55 2.33
CA SER A 96 -5.60 -14.52 3.06
C SER A 96 -4.97 -14.92 4.38
N PHE A 97 -5.81 -15.30 5.35
CA PHE A 97 -5.41 -16.08 6.52
C PHE A 97 -5.46 -17.57 6.16
N MET A 98 -4.55 -18.36 6.73
CA MET A 98 -4.52 -19.84 6.61
C MET A 98 -4.35 -20.48 7.97
#